data_AF-A0A2J7RHN8-F1
#
_entry.id   AF-A0A2J7RHN8-F1
#
_cell.length_a   1.000
_cell.length_b   1.000
_cell.length_c   1.000
_cell.angle_alpha   90.00
_cell.angle_beta   90.00
_cell.angle_gamma   90.00
#
_symmetry.space_group_name_H-M   'P 1'
#
loop_
_entity.id
_entity.type
_entity.pdbx_description
1 polymer ?
#
loop_
_entity_poly.entity_id
_entity_poly.type
_entity_poly.pdbx_seq_one_letter_code
_entity_poly.pdbx_strand_id
1 'polypeptide(L)'
;MLFFIYAIIGMQVFGNIALDPESAITRHNNFRSFVQGLMLLFRCATGEAWPSIMLSCIKGRPCDPLAKKPELDCGSNLAYAYFVSFIFFCSFLMLNLFVAVIMDNFDYLTRDSSILGAHHLDEFVRIWAEYDPNATGKIHYSEMYDMLKNMDPPLGFGNKCPNRLAYKKLIRMNMPVDDDGKVNFTTTLFALIRENLSIKVRSADEMDQADDELRDTIRNIWPLQAKKMLDLLIPRNEELSKGKLTVGKIYAALLILESWRSTKFGRIEPAVLPRSSFFNCLLDMAAGQWTGNSKTGNLEPESTEEANLLSHRNTQRKSFR
;
A
#
# COMPACT_ATOMS: atom_id res chain seq x y z
N MET A 1 10.96 4.59 30.59
CA MET A 1 12.28 4.77 31.24
C MET A 1 12.49 6.21 31.74
N LEU A 2 12.37 7.25 30.89
CA LEU A 2 12.55 8.65 31.30
C LEU A 2 11.71 9.03 32.54
N PHE A 3 10.40 8.79 32.48
CA PHE A 3 9.45 9.04 33.57
C PHE A 3 9.83 8.35 34.89
N PHE A 4 10.34 7.12 34.81
CA PHE A 4 10.75 6.34 35.98
C PHE A 4 11.94 6.98 36.68
N ILE A 5 12.98 7.33 35.92
CA ILE A 5 14.21 7.96 36.45
C ILE A 5 13.87 9.31 37.08
N TYR A 6 13.12 10.15 36.37
CA TYR A 6 12.73 11.47 36.89
C TYR A 6 11.82 11.35 38.11
N ALA A 7 10.86 10.42 38.15
CA ALA A 7 10.01 10.22 39.32
C ALA A 7 10.82 9.90 40.58
N ILE A 8 11.81 9.00 40.48
CA ILE A 8 12.68 8.66 41.61
C ILE A 8 13.54 9.86 42.04
N ILE A 9 14.14 10.59 41.10
CA ILE A 9 14.92 11.79 41.41
C ILE A 9 14.04 12.86 42.08
N GLY A 10 12.85 13.11 41.53
CA GLY A 10 11.89 14.08 42.04
C GLY A 10 11.42 13.74 43.46
N MET A 11 11.19 12.46 43.76
CA MET A 11 10.90 12.00 45.13
C MET A 11 12.02 12.33 46.11
N GLN A 12 13.28 12.07 45.73
CA GLN A 12 14.42 12.30 46.62
C GLN A 12 14.69 13.80 46.85
N VAL A 13 14.48 14.64 45.83
CA VAL A 13 14.81 16.07 45.90
C VAL A 13 13.64 16.90 46.44
N PHE A 14 12.40 16.59 46.06
CA PHE A 14 11.21 17.41 46.32
C PHE A 14 10.15 16.74 47.21
N GLY A 15 10.36 15.47 47.63
CA GLY A 15 9.37 14.72 48.39
C GLY A 15 9.02 15.30 49.77
N ASN A 16 9.90 16.13 50.35
CA ASN A 16 9.73 16.71 51.69
C ASN A 16 9.02 18.08 51.71
N ILE A 17 8.62 18.61 50.55
CA ILE A 17 7.90 19.89 50.47
C ILE A 17 6.51 19.74 51.11
N ALA A 18 6.10 20.73 51.91
CA ALA A 18 4.77 20.78 52.50
C ALA A 18 3.69 20.87 51.40
N LEU A 19 2.56 20.23 51.64
CA LEU A 19 1.43 20.28 50.72
C LEU A 19 0.57 21.49 51.07
N ASP A 20 0.40 22.39 50.11
CA ASP A 20 -0.38 23.61 50.28
C ASP A 20 -1.43 23.69 49.15
N PRO A 21 -2.74 23.73 49.48
CA PRO A 21 -3.82 23.88 48.50
C PRO A 21 -3.72 25.13 47.62
N GLU A 22 -3.07 26.20 48.11
CA GLU A 22 -2.90 27.45 47.36
C GLU A 22 -1.67 27.41 46.42
N SER A 23 -0.78 26.44 46.64
CA SER A 23 0.42 26.22 45.83
C SER A 23 0.18 25.21 44.69
N ALA A 24 1.15 25.09 43.77
CA ALA A 24 1.10 24.03 42.77
C ALA A 24 1.44 22.64 43.35
N ILE A 25 1.95 22.54 44.58
CA ILE A 25 2.27 21.28 45.26
C ILE A 25 1.17 20.95 46.28
N THR A 26 0.24 20.10 45.86
CA THR A 26 -0.98 19.76 46.62
C THR A 26 -1.01 18.27 46.96
N ARG A 27 -2.02 17.85 47.75
CA ARG A 27 -2.27 16.41 48.04
C ARG A 27 -2.37 15.51 46.81
N HIS A 28 -2.78 16.07 45.67
CA HIS A 28 -2.96 15.35 44.40
C HIS A 28 -1.82 15.59 43.41
N ASN A 29 -0.94 16.57 43.68
CA ASN A 29 0.13 16.97 42.79
C ASN A 29 1.43 17.16 43.59
N ASN A 30 2.15 16.07 43.86
CA ASN A 30 3.36 16.10 44.69
C ASN A 30 4.32 14.95 44.37
N PHE A 31 5.49 14.97 45.03
CA PHE A 31 6.56 13.97 44.88
C PHE A 31 6.72 13.05 46.12
N ARG A 32 5.69 12.90 46.97
CA ARG A 32 5.82 12.07 48.20
C ARG A 32 5.92 10.59 47.90
N SER A 33 5.16 10.13 46.90
CA SER A 33 5.13 8.74 46.47
C SER A 33 5.49 8.63 44.99
N PHE A 34 5.95 7.45 44.59
CA PHE A 34 6.35 7.19 43.22
C PHE A 34 5.23 7.43 42.21
N VAL A 35 4.02 6.95 42.52
CA VAL A 35 2.86 7.09 41.64
C VAL A 35 2.42 8.56 41.54
N GLN A 36 2.43 9.30 42.64
CA GLN A 36 2.09 10.74 42.61
C GLN A 36 3.14 11.55 41.83
N GLY A 37 4.43 11.24 42.02
CA GLY A 37 5.51 11.86 41.24
C GLY A 37 5.40 11.55 39.75
N LEU A 38 5.01 10.31 39.40
CA LEU A 38 4.73 9.90 38.02
C LEU A 38 3.55 10.68 37.42
N MET A 39 2.46 10.84 38.16
CA MET A 39 1.28 11.60 37.72
C MET A 39 1.59 13.09 37.55
N LEU A 40 2.37 13.67 38.46
CA LEU A 40 2.85 15.06 38.34
C LEU A 40 3.73 15.22 37.09
N LEU A 41 4.64 14.29 36.82
CA LEU A 41 5.47 14.32 35.62
C LEU A 41 4.64 14.13 34.35
N PHE A 42 3.58 13.31 34.39
CA PHE A 42 2.64 13.18 33.28
C PHE A 42 1.92 14.50 32.99
N ARG A 43 1.46 15.20 34.03
CA ARG A 43 0.92 16.56 33.91
C ARG A 43 1.93 17.54 33.32
N CYS A 44 3.21 17.45 33.70
CA CYS A 44 4.25 18.27 33.10
C CYS A 44 4.49 17.92 31.62
N ALA A 45 4.44 16.64 31.25
CA ALA A 45 4.65 16.17 29.89
C ALA A 45 3.55 16.62 28.92
N THR A 46 2.32 16.80 29.40
CA THR A 46 1.23 17.42 28.62
C THR A 46 1.35 18.94 28.50
N GLY A 47 2.33 19.55 29.18
CA GLY A 47 2.55 20.99 29.20
C GLY A 47 1.68 21.75 30.21
N GLU A 48 0.93 21.07 31.07
CA GLU A 48 -0.01 21.73 31.99
C GLU A 48 0.70 22.40 33.18
N ALA A 49 0.75 23.72 33.16
CA ALA A 49 1.18 24.57 34.29
C ALA A 49 2.52 24.15 34.94
N TRP A 50 3.39 23.45 34.20
CA TRP A 50 4.68 22.98 34.68
C TRP A 50 5.60 24.11 35.18
N PRO A 51 5.56 25.37 34.67
CA PRO A 51 6.36 26.44 35.25
C PRO A 51 5.94 26.79 36.68
N SER A 52 4.64 26.71 36.98
CA SER A 52 4.11 26.95 38.33
C SER A 52 4.54 25.85 39.31
N ILE A 53 4.53 24.59 38.84
CA ILE A 53 5.03 23.44 39.61
C ILE A 53 6.54 23.59 39.88
N MET A 54 7.32 23.97 38.87
CA MET A 54 8.74 24.25 38.99
C MET A 54 9.01 25.35 40.02
N LEU A 55 8.30 26.48 39.94
CA LEU A 55 8.45 27.59 40.89
C LEU A 55 8.06 27.16 42.31
N SER A 56 7.09 26.28 42.47
CA SER A 56 6.72 25.73 43.79
C SER A 56 7.74 24.75 44.37
N CYS A 57 8.75 24.33 43.59
CA CYS A 57 9.82 23.42 44.02
C CYS A 57 11.17 24.11 44.29
N ILE A 58 11.28 25.43 44.11
CA ILE A 58 12.53 26.19 44.37
C ILE A 58 12.90 26.19 45.86
N LYS A 59 14.13 26.59 46.20
CA LYS A 59 14.58 26.68 47.60
C LYS A 59 13.75 27.69 48.40
N GLY A 60 13.53 27.42 49.69
CA GLY A 60 12.85 28.33 50.61
C GLY A 60 11.37 28.01 50.82
N ARG A 61 10.95 26.80 50.48
CA ARG A 61 9.57 26.33 50.61
C ARG A 61 9.34 25.69 51.98
N PRO A 62 8.10 25.76 52.50
CA PRO A 62 7.77 25.12 53.76
C PRO A 62 8.02 23.62 53.69
N CYS A 63 8.65 23.06 54.72
CA CYS A 63 8.87 21.62 54.85
C CYS A 63 7.66 20.93 55.48
N ASP A 64 7.40 19.68 55.11
CA ASP A 64 6.47 18.83 55.88
C ASP A 64 6.96 18.72 57.35
N PRO A 65 6.10 18.94 58.36
CA PRO A 65 6.43 18.71 59.77
C PRO A 65 7.08 17.35 60.06
N LEU A 66 6.74 16.31 59.30
CA LEU A 66 7.31 14.96 59.42
C LEU A 66 8.75 14.87 58.92
N ALA A 67 9.22 15.84 58.13
CA ALA A 67 10.56 15.82 57.53
C ALA A 67 11.69 16.17 58.52
N LYS A 68 11.37 16.60 59.75
CA LYS A 68 12.34 17.00 60.81
C LYS A 68 13.43 17.96 60.31
N LYS A 69 13.06 18.88 59.43
CA LYS A 69 13.92 19.92 58.83
C LYS A 69 13.49 21.31 59.31
N PRO A 70 14.34 22.34 59.19
CA PRO A 70 13.93 23.72 59.44
C PRO A 70 12.71 24.08 58.60
N GLU A 71 11.76 24.84 59.17
CA GLU A 71 10.44 25.08 58.57
C GLU A 71 10.48 25.69 57.15
N LEU A 72 11.58 26.31 56.72
CA LEU A 72 11.72 27.04 55.45
C LEU A 72 12.93 26.60 54.59
N ASP A 73 13.42 25.36 54.74
CA ASP A 73 14.61 24.88 54.01
C ASP A 73 14.33 23.74 53.01
N CYS A 74 13.07 23.60 52.57
CA CYS A 74 12.70 22.62 51.55
C CYS A 74 12.69 23.22 50.13
N GLY A 75 12.76 22.32 49.14
CA GLY A 75 12.96 22.68 47.74
C GLY A 75 14.42 22.94 47.40
N SER A 76 14.71 23.08 46.11
CA SER A 76 16.08 23.27 45.61
C SER A 76 16.09 24.09 44.33
N ASN A 77 17.12 24.91 44.14
CA ASN A 77 17.36 25.61 42.88
C ASN A 77 17.68 24.64 41.72
N LEU A 78 17.97 23.36 42.03
CA LEU A 78 18.03 22.29 41.04
C LEU A 78 16.68 22.10 40.30
N ALA A 79 15.56 22.61 40.83
CA ALA A 79 14.25 22.58 40.19
C ALA A 79 14.27 23.14 38.76
N TYR A 80 14.99 24.24 38.51
CA TYR A 80 15.08 24.82 37.17
C TYR A 80 15.67 23.82 36.16
N ALA A 81 16.83 23.25 36.49
CA ALA A 81 17.49 22.27 35.62
C ALA A 81 16.68 20.97 35.49
N TYR A 82 16.07 20.51 36.58
CA TYR A 82 15.24 19.31 36.61
C TYR A 82 14.03 19.43 35.67
N PHE A 83 13.20 20.46 35.82
CA PHE A 83 11.98 20.61 35.02
C PHE A 83 12.28 20.99 33.58
N VAL A 84 13.23 21.90 33.33
CA VAL A 84 13.58 22.29 31.94
C VAL A 84 14.17 21.12 31.16
N SER A 85 15.07 20.34 31.76
CA SER A 85 15.61 19.14 31.10
C SER A 85 14.55 18.07 30.86
N PHE A 86 13.63 17.86 31.83
CA PHE A 86 12.52 16.93 31.67
C PHE A 86 11.63 17.30 30.48
N ILE A 87 11.22 18.57 30.39
CA ILE A 87 10.37 19.05 29.29
C ILE A 87 11.09 18.91 27.95
N PHE A 88 12.38 19.26 27.88
CA PHE A 88 13.17 19.10 26.67
C PHE A 88 13.24 17.65 26.19
N PHE A 89 13.65 16.72 27.07
CA PHE A 89 13.75 15.30 26.71
C PHE A 89 12.40 14.67 26.43
N CYS A 90 11.34 15.05 27.17
CA CYS A 90 10.00 14.54 26.95
C CYS A 90 9.45 14.98 25.58
N SER A 91 9.57 16.27 25.24
CA SER A 91 9.16 16.80 23.94
C SER A 91 9.94 16.16 22.79
N PHE A 92 11.25 15.95 22.96
CA PHE A 92 12.08 15.25 21.97
C PHE A 92 11.60 13.81 21.74
N LEU A 93 11.33 13.06 22.82
CA LEU A 93 10.81 11.69 22.70
C LEU A 93 9.41 11.65 22.07
N MET A 94 8.52 12.57 22.44
CA MET A 94 7.17 12.66 21.86
C MET A 94 7.21 12.96 20.36
N LEU A 95 8.08 13.89 19.93
CA LEU A 95 8.28 14.19 18.51
C LEU A 95 8.82 12.98 17.76
N ASN A 96 9.84 12.30 18.30
CA ASN A 96 10.40 11.12 17.65
C ASN A 96 9.40 9.96 17.55
N LEU A 97 8.54 9.78 18.55
CA LEU A 97 7.45 8.82 18.50
C LEU A 97 6.45 9.19 17.39
N PHE A 98 6.06 10.46 17.33
CA PHE A 98 5.13 10.94 16.29
C PHE A 98 5.71 10.74 14.88
N VAL A 99 6.99 11.07 14.68
CA VAL A 99 7.69 10.83 13.40
C VAL A 99 7.72 9.35 13.07
N ALA A 100 8.05 8.47 14.01
CA ALA A 100 8.05 7.03 13.78
C ALA A 100 6.66 6.51 13.36
N VAL A 101 5.61 6.90 14.10
CA VAL A 101 4.23 6.53 13.77
C VAL A 101 3.83 7.06 12.41
N ILE A 102 4.17 8.31 12.08
CA ILE A 102 3.86 8.86 10.75
C ILE A 102 4.62 8.12 9.68
N MET A 103 5.90 7.81 9.84
CA MET A 103 6.68 7.07 8.83
C MET A 103 6.05 5.69 8.55
N ASP A 104 5.61 4.98 9.59
CA ASP A 104 4.91 3.69 9.43
C ASP A 104 3.55 3.85 8.72
N ASN A 105 2.89 4.99 8.89
CA ASN A 105 1.61 5.29 8.24
C ASN A 105 1.76 6.02 6.89
N PHE A 106 2.94 6.57 6.59
CA PHE A 106 3.19 7.35 5.39
C PHE A 106 3.09 6.46 4.16
N ASP A 107 3.66 5.25 4.24
CA ASP A 107 3.53 4.23 3.19
C ASP A 107 2.08 3.82 2.91
N TYR A 108 1.17 3.97 3.88
CA TYR A 108 -0.28 3.79 3.67
C TYR A 108 -0.93 5.02 3.04
N LEU A 109 -0.57 6.22 3.48
CA LEU A 109 -1.20 7.49 3.07
C LEU A 109 -0.72 8.02 1.71
N THR A 110 0.53 7.75 1.32
CA THR A 110 1.09 8.12 0.01
C THR A 110 1.08 6.98 -0.98
N ARG A 111 0.46 5.85 -0.64
CA ARG A 111 0.17 4.82 -1.64
C ARG A 111 -0.76 5.44 -2.67
N ASP A 112 -0.25 5.63 -3.88
CA ASP A 112 -1.06 6.01 -5.03
C ASP A 112 -2.26 5.05 -5.09
N SER A 113 -3.43 5.57 -4.74
CA SER A 113 -4.70 4.85 -4.69
C SER A 113 -5.17 4.37 -6.06
N SER A 114 -4.34 4.56 -7.10
CA SER A 114 -4.72 4.49 -8.50
C SER A 114 -4.31 3.22 -9.24
N ILE A 115 -3.63 2.24 -8.61
CA ILE A 115 -3.24 1.02 -9.35
C ILE A 115 -3.81 -0.26 -8.74
N LEU A 116 -3.56 -0.57 -7.46
CA LEU A 116 -4.09 -1.79 -6.82
C LEU A 116 -3.99 -1.74 -5.27
N GLY A 117 -5.09 -1.39 -4.59
CA GLY A 117 -5.18 -1.40 -3.12
C GLY A 117 -5.71 -2.71 -2.50
N ALA A 118 -5.64 -2.81 -1.16
CA ALA A 118 -6.10 -3.97 -0.39
C ALA A 118 -7.60 -4.30 -0.59
N HIS A 119 -8.44 -3.28 -0.73
CA HIS A 119 -9.88 -3.47 -0.97
C HIS A 119 -10.19 -4.26 -2.25
N HIS A 120 -9.37 -4.15 -3.30
CA HIS A 120 -9.54 -4.96 -4.51
C HIS A 120 -9.21 -6.44 -4.25
N LEU A 121 -8.25 -6.71 -3.37
CA LEU A 121 -7.91 -8.08 -2.97
C LEU A 121 -9.05 -8.69 -2.14
N ASP A 122 -9.63 -7.90 -1.22
CA ASP A 122 -10.79 -8.32 -0.43
C ASP A 122 -12.00 -8.60 -1.32
N GLU A 123 -12.23 -7.76 -2.34
CA GLU A 123 -13.28 -8.00 -3.33
C GLU A 123 -13.05 -9.28 -4.13
N PHE A 124 -11.82 -9.54 -4.58
CA PHE A 124 -11.48 -10.81 -5.25
C PHE A 124 -11.76 -12.02 -4.37
N VAL A 125 -11.35 -11.99 -3.10
CA VAL A 125 -11.60 -13.06 -2.13
C VAL A 125 -13.11 -13.28 -1.95
N ARG A 126 -13.86 -12.19 -1.80
CA ARG A 126 -15.32 -12.23 -1.61
C ARG A 126 -16.02 -12.88 -2.81
N ILE A 127 -15.70 -12.45 -4.03
CA ILE A 127 -16.33 -12.99 -5.24
C ILE A 127 -15.89 -14.44 -5.46
N TRP A 128 -14.61 -14.78 -5.24
CA TRP A 128 -14.14 -16.16 -5.36
C TRP A 128 -14.91 -17.11 -4.43
N ALA A 129 -15.21 -16.69 -3.20
CA ALA A 129 -15.97 -17.49 -2.25
C ALA A 129 -17.41 -17.80 -2.71
N GLU A 130 -17.99 -17.00 -3.60
CA GLU A 130 -19.30 -17.29 -4.21
C GLU A 130 -19.22 -18.48 -5.18
N TYR A 131 -18.06 -18.70 -5.83
CA TYR A 131 -17.82 -19.80 -6.77
C TYR A 131 -17.18 -21.04 -6.11
N ASP A 132 -16.49 -20.87 -4.99
CA ASP A 132 -15.88 -21.95 -4.20
C ASP A 132 -16.42 -21.97 -2.74
N PRO A 133 -17.71 -22.30 -2.53
CA PRO A 133 -18.34 -22.25 -1.21
C PRO A 133 -17.74 -23.28 -0.22
N ASN A 134 -17.07 -24.31 -0.74
CA ASN A 134 -16.43 -25.35 0.07
C ASN A 134 -14.96 -25.03 0.42
N ALA A 135 -14.45 -23.87 0.01
CA ALA A 135 -13.07 -23.44 0.23
C ALA A 135 -12.03 -24.48 -0.23
N THR A 136 -12.28 -25.10 -1.38
CA THR A 136 -11.35 -26.08 -1.98
C THR A 136 -10.07 -25.43 -2.51
N GLY A 137 -10.09 -24.11 -2.71
CA GLY A 137 -9.03 -23.32 -3.31
C GLY A 137 -8.93 -23.47 -4.82
N LYS A 138 -9.94 -24.07 -5.48
CA LYS A 138 -9.93 -24.34 -6.92
C LYS A 138 -11.32 -24.15 -7.53
N ILE A 139 -11.39 -23.52 -8.70
CA ILE A 139 -12.63 -23.36 -9.50
C ILE A 139 -12.39 -23.77 -10.95
N HIS A 140 -13.45 -24.10 -11.70
CA HIS A 140 -13.28 -24.46 -13.11
C HIS A 140 -12.85 -23.23 -13.94
N TYR A 141 -12.04 -23.41 -14.99
CA TYR A 141 -11.49 -22.29 -15.77
C TYR A 141 -12.57 -21.40 -16.41
N SER A 142 -13.74 -21.98 -16.76
CA SER A 142 -14.88 -21.22 -17.28
C SER A 142 -15.54 -20.35 -16.22
N GLU A 143 -15.71 -20.90 -15.00
CA GLU A 143 -16.28 -20.17 -13.85
C GLU A 143 -15.35 -19.04 -13.43
N MET A 144 -14.02 -19.27 -13.46
CA MET A 144 -13.02 -18.22 -13.25
C MET A 144 -13.21 -17.06 -14.25
N TYR A 145 -13.49 -17.36 -15.52
CA TYR A 145 -13.72 -16.31 -16.51
C TYR A 145 -15.00 -15.52 -16.26
N ASP A 146 -16.09 -16.18 -15.87
CA ASP A 146 -17.34 -15.54 -15.52
C ASP A 146 -17.20 -14.68 -14.26
N MET A 147 -16.49 -15.20 -13.25
CA MET A 147 -16.10 -14.47 -12.04
C MET A 147 -15.33 -13.19 -12.38
N LEU A 148 -14.33 -13.27 -13.25
CA LEU A 148 -13.54 -12.11 -13.66
C LEU A 148 -14.33 -11.09 -14.48
N LYS A 149 -15.38 -11.51 -15.21
CA LYS A 149 -16.30 -10.57 -15.87
C LYS A 149 -17.20 -9.83 -14.89
N ASN A 150 -17.66 -10.52 -13.85
CA ASN A 150 -18.55 -9.92 -12.84
C ASN A 150 -17.81 -8.98 -11.87
N MET A 151 -16.48 -9.01 -11.84
CA MET A 151 -15.65 -8.10 -11.06
C MET A 151 -15.18 -6.93 -11.91
N ASP A 152 -15.20 -5.73 -11.36
CA ASP A 152 -14.74 -4.53 -12.06
C ASP A 152 -13.19 -4.43 -12.10
N PRO A 153 -12.62 -3.67 -13.04
CA PRO A 153 -11.19 -3.34 -13.04
C PRO A 153 -10.75 -2.72 -11.70
N PRO A 154 -9.51 -2.94 -11.22
CA PRO A 154 -8.32 -3.38 -11.98
C PRO A 154 -8.09 -4.90 -12.04
N LEU A 155 -8.53 -5.67 -11.06
CA LEU A 155 -8.34 -7.14 -11.08
C LEU A 155 -9.32 -7.83 -12.04
N GLY A 156 -10.51 -7.28 -12.20
CA GLY A 156 -11.55 -7.85 -13.04
C GLY A 156 -11.50 -7.31 -14.47
N PHE A 157 -12.37 -7.85 -15.31
CA PHE A 157 -12.58 -7.36 -16.68
C PHE A 157 -13.76 -6.38 -16.72
N GLY A 158 -14.76 -6.57 -15.86
CA GLY A 158 -16.03 -5.86 -15.89
C GLY A 158 -16.97 -6.38 -16.99
N ASN A 159 -18.28 -6.22 -16.77
CA ASN A 159 -19.34 -6.79 -17.60
C ASN A 159 -19.34 -6.29 -19.06
N LYS A 160 -18.70 -5.14 -19.32
CA LYS A 160 -18.63 -4.50 -20.65
C LYS A 160 -17.36 -4.87 -21.43
N CYS A 161 -16.48 -5.70 -20.87
CA CYS A 161 -15.22 -6.04 -21.51
C CYS A 161 -15.42 -6.93 -22.75
N PRO A 162 -14.86 -6.54 -23.92
CA PRO A 162 -14.87 -7.40 -25.09
C PRO A 162 -14.11 -8.71 -24.83
N ASN A 163 -14.68 -9.85 -25.26
CA ASN A 163 -14.07 -11.18 -25.10
C ASN A 163 -12.61 -11.22 -25.59
N ARG A 164 -12.33 -10.56 -26.72
CA ARG A 164 -10.97 -10.53 -27.30
C ARG A 164 -9.94 -9.88 -26.37
N LEU A 165 -10.32 -8.84 -25.63
CA LEU A 165 -9.43 -8.17 -24.69
C LEU A 165 -9.21 -9.04 -23.45
N ALA A 166 -10.28 -9.62 -22.92
CA ALA A 166 -10.22 -10.53 -21.77
C ALA A 166 -9.35 -11.76 -22.08
N TYR A 167 -9.55 -12.40 -23.23
CA TYR A 167 -8.75 -13.55 -23.65
C TYR A 167 -7.27 -13.20 -23.83
N LYS A 168 -6.95 -12.01 -24.36
CA LYS A 168 -5.56 -11.55 -24.44
C LYS A 168 -4.91 -11.47 -23.06
N LYS A 169 -5.63 -10.97 -22.04
CA LYS A 169 -5.13 -10.89 -20.66
C LYS A 169 -4.98 -12.28 -20.02
N LEU A 170 -5.94 -13.19 -20.23
CA LEU A 170 -5.86 -14.58 -19.77
C LEU A 170 -4.68 -15.35 -20.39
N ILE A 171 -4.38 -15.10 -21.67
CA ILE A 171 -3.26 -15.73 -22.38
C ILE A 171 -1.93 -15.31 -21.77
N ARG A 172 -1.77 -14.02 -21.42
CA ARG A 172 -0.55 -13.51 -20.79
C ARG A 172 -0.33 -14.05 -19.38
N MET A 173 -1.41 -14.35 -18.65
CA MET A 173 -1.33 -14.96 -17.32
C MET A 173 -0.91 -16.44 -17.33
N ASN A 174 -1.14 -17.16 -18.43
CA ASN A 174 -0.71 -18.54 -18.71
C ASN A 174 -0.72 -19.52 -17.50
N MET A 175 -1.80 -19.52 -16.72
CA MET A 175 -1.90 -20.32 -15.50
C MET A 175 -2.10 -21.82 -15.82
N PRO A 176 -1.50 -22.75 -15.05
CA PRO A 176 -1.73 -24.18 -15.20
C PRO A 176 -3.18 -24.55 -14.88
N VAL A 177 -3.67 -25.59 -15.54
CA VAL A 177 -5.00 -26.15 -15.34
C VAL A 177 -4.83 -27.63 -14.97
N ASP A 178 -5.51 -28.07 -13.92
CA ASP A 178 -5.51 -29.47 -13.49
C ASP A 178 -6.29 -30.36 -14.47
N ASP A 179 -6.19 -31.68 -14.31
CA ASP A 179 -6.87 -32.68 -15.18
C ASP A 179 -8.39 -32.49 -15.22
N ASP A 180 -8.99 -31.96 -14.15
CA ASP A 180 -10.42 -31.65 -14.05
C ASP A 180 -10.81 -30.28 -14.67
N GLY A 181 -9.89 -29.58 -15.33
CA GLY A 181 -10.16 -28.25 -15.88
C GLY A 181 -10.17 -27.13 -14.81
N LYS A 182 -9.58 -27.36 -13.63
CA LYS A 182 -9.62 -26.41 -12.51
C LYS A 182 -8.34 -25.58 -12.39
N VAL A 183 -8.50 -24.35 -11.91
CA VAL A 183 -7.41 -23.39 -11.62
C VAL A 183 -7.34 -23.12 -10.13
N ASN A 184 -6.14 -22.84 -9.61
CA ASN A 184 -5.90 -22.58 -8.20
C ASN A 184 -6.06 -21.10 -7.83
N PHE A 185 -6.69 -20.81 -6.68
CA PHE A 185 -6.88 -19.47 -6.12
C PHE A 185 -5.59 -18.63 -6.09
N THR A 186 -4.54 -19.15 -5.47
CA THR A 186 -3.30 -18.39 -5.23
C THR A 186 -2.57 -18.12 -6.53
N THR A 187 -2.52 -19.10 -7.42
CA THR A 187 -1.93 -18.94 -8.76
C THR A 187 -2.71 -17.91 -9.57
N THR A 188 -4.04 -17.95 -9.52
CA THR A 188 -4.90 -17.00 -10.24
C THR A 188 -4.78 -15.58 -9.72
N LEU A 189 -4.84 -15.39 -8.40
CA LEU A 189 -4.69 -14.08 -7.79
C LEU A 189 -3.33 -13.49 -8.11
N PHE A 190 -2.26 -14.26 -7.94
CA PHE A 190 -0.91 -13.76 -8.21
C PHE A 190 -0.70 -13.42 -9.70
N ALA A 191 -1.23 -14.24 -10.62
CA ALA A 191 -1.13 -13.95 -12.05
C ALA A 191 -1.86 -12.65 -12.44
N LEU A 192 -3.03 -12.37 -11.85
CA LEU A 192 -3.76 -11.12 -12.06
C LEU A 192 -3.02 -9.91 -11.52
N ILE A 193 -2.43 -10.02 -10.33
CA ILE A 193 -1.60 -8.97 -9.72
C ILE A 193 -0.38 -8.72 -10.60
N ARG A 194 0.32 -9.79 -11.00
CA ARG A 194 1.52 -9.74 -11.83
C ARG A 194 1.26 -9.03 -13.17
N GLU A 195 0.17 -9.39 -13.84
CA GLU A 195 -0.21 -8.81 -15.14
C GLU A 195 -0.63 -7.34 -15.01
N ASN A 196 -1.40 -6.97 -13.97
CA ASN A 196 -1.83 -5.58 -13.79
C ASN A 196 -0.68 -4.64 -13.38
N LEU A 197 0.25 -5.12 -12.56
CA LEU A 197 1.42 -4.36 -12.10
C LEU A 197 2.63 -4.48 -13.03
N SER A 198 2.53 -5.29 -14.10
CA SER A 198 3.63 -5.59 -15.01
C SER A 198 4.90 -6.08 -14.29
N ILE A 199 4.75 -6.91 -13.25
CA ILE A 199 5.87 -7.40 -12.44
C ILE A 199 6.68 -8.40 -13.27
N LYS A 200 7.89 -7.99 -13.70
CA LYS A 200 8.81 -8.79 -14.52
C LYS A 200 8.09 -9.50 -15.68
N VAL A 201 7.23 -8.78 -16.40
CA VAL A 201 6.59 -9.28 -17.61
C VAL A 201 7.43 -8.83 -18.81
N ARG A 202 7.99 -9.78 -19.57
CA ARG A 202 8.83 -9.53 -20.76
C ARG A 202 8.18 -10.11 -22.02
N SER A 203 8.90 -10.05 -23.16
CA SER A 203 8.49 -10.72 -24.40
C SER A 203 8.36 -12.24 -24.19
N ALA A 204 7.65 -12.92 -25.10
CA ALA A 204 7.41 -14.35 -24.99
C ALA A 204 8.71 -15.18 -24.92
N ASP A 205 9.74 -14.76 -25.66
CA ASP A 205 11.03 -15.47 -25.72
C ASP A 205 11.85 -15.31 -24.43
N GLU A 206 11.62 -14.25 -23.66
CA GLU A 206 12.35 -13.92 -22.42
C GLU A 206 11.53 -14.20 -21.15
N MET A 207 10.30 -14.70 -21.29
CA MET A 207 9.37 -14.85 -20.17
C MET A 207 9.87 -15.88 -19.15
N ASP A 208 10.41 -17.01 -19.62
CA ASP A 208 10.98 -18.05 -18.75
C ASP A 208 12.14 -17.52 -17.90
N GLN A 209 13.01 -16.72 -18.51
CA GLN A 209 14.12 -16.06 -17.79
C GLN A 209 13.59 -15.04 -16.77
N ALA A 210 12.54 -14.29 -17.11
CA ALA A 210 11.91 -13.35 -16.19
C ALA A 210 11.24 -14.05 -14.99
N ASP A 211 10.66 -15.24 -15.21
CA ASP A 211 10.06 -16.09 -14.18
C ASP A 211 11.11 -16.61 -13.20
N ASP A 212 12.27 -17.09 -13.70
CA ASP A 212 13.37 -17.53 -12.85
C ASP A 212 13.95 -16.39 -12.02
N GLU A 213 14.18 -15.22 -12.63
CA GLU A 213 14.61 -14.04 -11.89
C GLU A 213 13.58 -13.60 -10.85
N LEU A 214 12.28 -13.74 -11.14
CA LEU A 214 11.22 -13.41 -10.18
C LEU A 214 11.24 -14.40 -9.01
N ARG A 215 11.44 -15.69 -9.29
CA ARG A 215 11.54 -16.73 -8.27
C ARG A 215 12.70 -16.47 -7.32
N ASP A 216 13.85 -16.03 -7.82
CA ASP A 216 15.00 -15.66 -6.99
C ASP A 216 14.74 -14.42 -6.13
N THR A 217 14.06 -13.41 -6.69
CA THR A 217 13.66 -12.25 -5.87
C THR A 217 12.71 -12.62 -4.75
N ILE A 218 11.75 -13.53 -4.99
CA ILE A 218 10.82 -14.03 -3.98
C ILE A 218 11.56 -14.82 -2.89
N ARG A 219 12.55 -15.64 -3.26
CA ARG A 219 13.39 -16.37 -2.28
C ARG A 219 14.16 -15.43 -1.37
N ASN A 220 14.64 -14.31 -1.90
CA ASN A 220 15.39 -13.31 -1.13
C ASN A 220 14.48 -12.51 -0.18
N ILE A 221 13.27 -12.16 -0.62
CA ILE A 221 12.29 -11.41 0.20
C ILE A 221 11.65 -12.30 1.28
N TRP A 222 11.32 -13.55 0.94
CA TRP A 222 10.63 -14.48 1.85
C TRP A 222 11.40 -15.80 2.05
N PRO A 223 12.54 -15.77 2.76
CA PRO A 223 13.44 -16.93 2.88
C PRO A 223 12.78 -18.17 3.51
N LEU A 224 11.82 -17.98 4.41
CA LEU A 224 11.15 -19.07 5.13
C LEU A 224 9.93 -19.64 4.39
N GLN A 225 9.14 -18.78 3.74
CA GLN A 225 7.87 -19.17 3.10
C GLN A 225 8.02 -19.53 1.62
N ALA A 226 9.05 -18.99 0.94
CA ALA A 226 9.24 -19.20 -0.49
C ALA A 226 9.29 -20.70 -0.84
N LYS A 227 9.99 -21.54 -0.07
CA LYS A 227 10.10 -22.98 -0.37
C LYS A 227 8.75 -23.69 -0.54
N LYS A 228 7.69 -23.25 0.15
CA LYS A 228 6.36 -23.85 0.09
C LYS A 228 5.44 -23.20 -0.94
N MET A 229 5.56 -21.88 -1.13
CA MET A 229 4.61 -21.10 -1.96
C MET A 229 5.14 -20.78 -3.36
N LEU A 230 6.44 -20.91 -3.59
CA LEU A 230 7.07 -20.47 -4.84
C LEU A 230 6.49 -21.16 -6.07
N ASP A 231 6.30 -22.48 -6.01
CA ASP A 231 5.72 -23.25 -7.12
C ASP A 231 4.22 -22.97 -7.32
N LEU A 232 3.53 -22.48 -6.28
CA LEU A 232 2.12 -22.09 -6.37
C LEU A 232 1.95 -20.69 -6.97
N LEU A 233 2.85 -19.76 -6.63
CA LEU A 233 2.85 -18.39 -7.15
C LEU A 233 3.38 -18.33 -8.58
N ILE A 234 4.47 -19.05 -8.86
CA ILE A 234 5.14 -19.10 -10.16
C ILE A 234 5.31 -20.58 -10.50
N PRO A 235 4.37 -21.17 -11.27
CA PRO A 235 4.46 -22.54 -11.72
C PRO A 235 5.78 -22.83 -12.43
N ARG A 236 6.28 -24.07 -12.34
CA ARG A 236 7.52 -24.45 -13.03
C ARG A 236 7.29 -24.54 -14.53
N ASN A 237 8.31 -24.22 -15.32
CA ASN A 237 8.24 -24.33 -16.79
C ASN A 237 7.86 -25.73 -17.28
N GLU A 238 8.20 -26.78 -16.52
CA GLU A 238 7.77 -28.16 -16.77
C GLU A 238 6.24 -28.34 -16.73
N GLU A 239 5.54 -27.59 -15.88
CA GLU A 239 4.08 -27.60 -15.77
C GLU A 239 3.41 -26.83 -16.92
N LEU A 240 4.15 -25.91 -17.53
CA LEU A 240 3.74 -25.11 -18.67
C LEU A 240 4.11 -25.76 -20.01
N SER A 241 4.89 -26.85 -19.96
CA SER A 241 5.50 -27.52 -21.12
C SER A 241 4.51 -28.29 -22.00
N LYS A 242 5.04 -28.95 -23.04
CA LYS A 242 4.27 -29.62 -24.09
C LYS A 242 3.53 -30.84 -23.52
N GLY A 243 2.20 -30.84 -23.60
CA GLY A 243 1.33 -31.93 -23.11
C GLY A 243 0.46 -31.55 -21.90
N LYS A 244 0.78 -30.45 -21.20
CA LYS A 244 -0.05 -29.92 -20.11
C LYS A 244 -0.91 -28.75 -20.57
N LEU A 245 -2.15 -28.70 -20.08
CA LEU A 245 -3.11 -27.67 -20.43
C LEU A 245 -2.91 -26.43 -19.55
N THR A 246 -2.99 -25.25 -20.15
CA THR A 246 -2.95 -23.97 -19.44
C THR A 246 -4.13 -23.12 -19.88
N VAL A 247 -4.54 -22.19 -19.03
CA VAL A 247 -5.55 -21.18 -19.36
C VAL A 247 -5.16 -20.46 -20.64
N GLY A 248 -3.87 -20.14 -20.81
CA GLY A 248 -3.39 -19.50 -22.03
C GLY A 248 -3.59 -20.35 -23.28
N LYS A 249 -3.28 -21.65 -23.24
CA LYS A 249 -3.50 -22.57 -24.38
C LYS A 249 -5.00 -22.71 -24.71
N ILE A 250 -5.87 -22.81 -23.70
CA ILE A 250 -7.33 -22.91 -23.89
C ILE A 250 -7.88 -21.66 -24.58
N TYR A 251 -7.60 -20.47 -24.02
CA TYR A 251 -8.15 -19.23 -24.56
C TYR A 251 -7.48 -18.80 -25.87
N ALA A 252 -6.21 -19.18 -26.12
CA ALA A 252 -5.59 -19.02 -27.42
C ALA A 252 -6.29 -19.89 -28.49
N ALA A 253 -6.59 -21.15 -28.18
CA ALA A 253 -7.33 -22.03 -29.08
C ALA A 253 -8.74 -21.48 -29.39
N LEU A 254 -9.45 -20.97 -28.38
CA LEU A 254 -10.75 -20.32 -28.56
C LEU A 254 -10.66 -19.07 -29.44
N LEU A 255 -9.65 -18.21 -29.26
CA LEU A 255 -9.42 -17.04 -30.12
C LEU A 255 -9.13 -17.43 -31.57
N ILE A 256 -8.29 -18.45 -31.78
CA ILE A 256 -7.98 -18.95 -33.13
C ILE A 256 -9.24 -19.50 -33.79
N LEU A 257 -10.05 -20.28 -33.05
CA LEU A 257 -11.31 -20.82 -33.54
C LEU A 257 -12.30 -19.73 -33.94
N GLU A 258 -12.44 -18.68 -33.11
CA GLU A 258 -13.32 -17.54 -33.40
C GLU A 258 -12.84 -16.77 -34.64
N SER A 259 -11.53 -16.54 -34.76
CA SER A 259 -10.92 -15.91 -35.94
C SER A 259 -11.15 -16.74 -37.20
N TRP A 260 -10.99 -18.07 -37.13
CA TRP A 260 -11.25 -18.96 -38.26
C TRP A 260 -12.71 -18.97 -38.69
N ARG A 261 -13.66 -19.01 -37.74
CA ARG A 261 -15.10 -18.94 -38.06
C ARG A 261 -15.46 -17.64 -38.76
N SER A 262 -14.91 -16.52 -38.30
CA SER A 262 -15.15 -15.19 -38.89
C SER A 262 -14.65 -15.07 -40.33
N THR A 263 -13.55 -15.75 -40.67
CA THR A 263 -12.93 -15.69 -42.00
C THR A 263 -13.54 -16.67 -43.01
N LYS A 264 -14.07 -17.83 -42.56
CA LYS A 264 -14.75 -18.81 -43.43
C LYS A 264 -16.21 -18.48 -43.73
N PHE A 265 -16.97 -17.99 -42.75
CA PHE A 265 -18.40 -17.70 -42.92
C PHE A 265 -18.70 -16.28 -43.41
N GLY A 266 -17.77 -15.33 -43.26
CA GLY A 266 -17.89 -13.96 -43.78
C GLY A 266 -17.61 -13.79 -45.27
N ARG A 267 -17.56 -14.88 -46.06
CA ARG A 267 -17.28 -14.85 -47.52
C ARG A 267 -18.52 -14.86 -48.42
N ILE A 268 -19.72 -14.65 -47.88
CA ILE A 268 -20.94 -14.45 -48.68
C ILE A 268 -21.50 -13.05 -48.39
N GLU A 269 -20.79 -12.01 -48.81
CA GLU A 269 -21.34 -10.71 -49.23
C GLU A 269 -20.20 -9.83 -49.76
N PRO A 270 -20.31 -9.22 -50.96
CA PRO A 270 -19.24 -8.41 -51.52
C PRO A 270 -19.41 -6.94 -51.13
N ALA A 271 -18.61 -6.43 -50.20
CA ALA A 271 -18.37 -4.97 -50.09
C ALA A 271 -17.07 -4.62 -49.34
N VAL A 272 -16.08 -4.21 -50.13
CA VAL A 272 -15.06 -3.17 -49.93
C VAL A 272 -14.78 -2.67 -48.50
N LEU A 273 -13.65 -3.09 -47.92
CA LEU A 273 -12.70 -2.30 -47.09
C LEU A 273 -11.53 -3.22 -46.66
N PRO A 274 -10.26 -2.76 -46.61
CA PRO A 274 -9.13 -3.65 -46.35
C PRO A 274 -9.09 -4.04 -44.86
N ARG A 275 -9.51 -5.27 -44.54
CA ARG A 275 -9.38 -5.82 -43.20
C ARG A 275 -7.92 -6.24 -42.94
N SER A 276 -7.36 -5.76 -41.82
CA SER A 276 -6.04 -6.16 -41.34
C SER A 276 -5.97 -7.67 -41.15
N SER A 277 -5.04 -8.29 -41.87
CA SER A 277 -4.81 -9.72 -41.90
C SER A 277 -4.35 -10.25 -40.54
N PHE A 278 -4.80 -11.45 -40.19
CA PHE A 278 -4.34 -12.30 -39.09
C PHE A 278 -2.81 -12.29 -38.90
N PHE A 279 -2.06 -12.18 -39.99
CA PHE A 279 -0.61 -12.10 -39.98
C PHE A 279 -0.05 -10.85 -39.30
N ASN A 280 -0.70 -9.69 -39.40
CA ASN A 280 -0.27 -8.48 -38.70
C ASN A 280 -0.48 -8.60 -37.19
N CYS A 281 -1.49 -9.35 -36.73
CA CYS A 281 -1.74 -9.59 -35.31
C CYS A 281 -0.73 -10.58 -34.70
N LEU A 282 -0.29 -11.58 -35.47
CA LEU A 282 0.80 -12.47 -35.05
C LEU A 282 2.17 -11.76 -35.11
N LEU A 283 2.38 -10.92 -36.12
CA LEU A 283 3.57 -10.08 -36.22
C LEU A 283 3.64 -9.03 -35.11
N ASP A 284 2.54 -8.39 -34.71
CA ASP A 284 2.51 -7.47 -33.55
C ASP A 284 2.72 -8.20 -32.21
N MET A 285 2.40 -9.50 -32.13
CA MET A 285 2.73 -10.32 -30.97
C MET A 285 4.22 -10.71 -30.93
N ALA A 286 4.87 -10.83 -32.09
CA ALA A 286 6.31 -11.11 -32.20
C ALA A 286 7.17 -9.84 -32.16
N ALA A 287 6.65 -8.71 -32.65
CA ALA A 287 7.34 -7.43 -32.79
C ALA A 287 7.01 -6.47 -31.65
N GLY A 288 6.98 -6.97 -30.41
CA GLY A 288 6.97 -6.13 -29.21
C GLY A 288 8.30 -5.40 -29.04
N GLN A 289 8.62 -4.49 -29.95
CA GLN A 289 9.85 -3.70 -29.95
C GLN A 289 9.47 -2.22 -29.91
N TRP A 290 9.48 -1.69 -28.69
CA TRP A 290 9.58 -0.26 -28.46
C TRP A 290 10.92 0.21 -29.03
N THR A 291 10.92 0.80 -30.23
CA THR A 291 12.00 1.70 -30.61
C THR A 291 11.85 2.96 -29.78
N GLY A 292 12.65 3.05 -28.73
CA GLY A 292 12.96 4.29 -28.05
C GLY A 292 13.41 5.34 -29.05
N ASN A 293 12.82 6.52 -28.93
CA ASN A 293 13.03 7.64 -29.83
C ASN A 293 14.43 8.22 -29.60
N SER A 294 15.34 8.00 -30.55
CA SER A 294 16.59 8.76 -30.65
C SER A 294 16.91 9.02 -32.12
N LYS A 295 16.61 10.24 -32.60
CA LYS A 295 17.47 10.99 -33.51
C LYS A 295 16.98 12.43 -33.69
N THR A 296 17.88 13.32 -33.27
CA THR A 296 18.07 14.71 -33.67
C THR A 296 17.88 14.97 -35.16
N GLY A 297 17.27 16.11 -35.50
CA GLY A 297 17.27 16.70 -36.84
C GLY A 297 16.34 17.90 -36.97
N ASN A 298 16.86 19.10 -36.67
CA ASN A 298 16.21 20.41 -36.81
C ASN A 298 15.64 20.68 -38.21
N LEU A 299 14.47 21.33 -38.26
CA LEU A 299 14.18 22.51 -39.10
C LEU A 299 12.96 23.26 -38.50
N GLU A 300 13.05 24.59 -38.58
CA GLU A 300 12.36 25.65 -37.82
C GLU A 300 10.89 25.94 -38.24
N PRO A 301 10.17 26.88 -37.59
CA PRO A 301 8.77 26.70 -37.17
C PRO A 301 7.74 27.41 -38.06
N GLU A 302 6.53 26.83 -38.16
CA GLU A 302 5.33 27.55 -38.55
C GLU A 302 4.33 27.61 -37.39
N SER A 303 4.30 28.78 -36.77
CA SER A 303 3.27 29.26 -35.87
C SER A 303 2.05 29.72 -36.67
N THR A 304 0.89 29.08 -36.52
CA THR A 304 -0.48 29.69 -36.49
C THR A 304 -1.55 28.62 -36.65
N GLU A 305 -2.13 28.09 -35.56
CA GLU A 305 -3.51 27.55 -35.61
C GLU A 305 -4.19 27.20 -34.25
N GLU A 306 -3.75 27.75 -33.11
CA GLU A 306 -4.41 27.50 -31.80
C GLU A 306 -5.02 28.75 -31.12
N ALA A 307 -5.22 29.84 -31.86
CA ALA A 307 -5.88 31.05 -31.34
C ALA A 307 -7.42 31.10 -31.52
N ASN A 308 -8.04 30.12 -32.19
CA ASN A 308 -9.45 30.22 -32.60
C ASN A 308 -10.47 29.35 -31.82
N LEU A 309 -10.05 28.63 -30.78
CA LEU A 309 -10.98 27.78 -29.98
C LEU A 309 -11.27 28.31 -28.57
N LEU A 310 -10.66 29.43 -28.16
CA LEU A 310 -10.88 30.04 -26.85
C LEU A 310 -11.76 31.31 -26.86
N SER A 311 -12.15 31.83 -28.03
CA SER A 311 -13.05 33.00 -28.11
C SER A 311 -14.55 32.63 -28.10
N HIS A 312 -14.91 31.37 -28.36
CA HIS A 312 -16.32 30.98 -28.49
C HIS A 312 -17.00 30.52 -27.19
N ARG A 313 -16.27 30.41 -26.07
CA ARG A 313 -16.83 29.92 -24.79
C ARG A 313 -17.16 31.00 -23.75
N ASN A 314 -16.81 32.27 -24.01
CA ASN A 314 -17.01 33.37 -23.06
C ASN A 314 -18.16 34.34 -23.38
N THR A 315 -18.94 34.09 -24.44
CA THR A 315 -20.06 34.98 -24.84
C THR A 315 -21.45 34.49 -24.39
N GLN A 316 -21.55 33.43 -23.59
CA GLN A 316 -22.84 32.87 -23.12
C GLN A 316 -23.10 32.95 -21.60
N ARG A 317 -22.31 33.71 -20.84
CA ARG A 317 -22.50 33.85 -19.37
C ARG A 317 -22.67 35.27 -18.83
N LYS A 318 -23.10 36.23 -19.66
CA LYS A 318 -23.53 37.57 -19.22
C LYS A 318 -24.85 37.98 -19.87
N SER A 319 -25.92 37.28 -19.49
CA SER A 319 -27.29 37.80 -19.53
C SER A 319 -28.10 36.95 -18.56
N PHE A 320 -28.18 37.40 -17.31
CA PHE A 320 -29.27 37.21 -16.33
C PHE A 320 -28.70 37.50 -14.93
N ARG A 321 -29.01 38.72 -14.45
CA ARG A 321 -28.85 39.27 -13.09
C ARG A 321 -27.44 39.39 -12.51
#